data_AF-A0A9E4HQ03-F1
#
_entry.id   AF-A0A9E4HQ03-F1
#
_cell.length_a   1.000
_cell.length_b   1.000
_cell.length_c   1.000
_cell.angle_alpha   90.00
_cell.angle_beta   90.00
_cell.angle_gamma   90.00
#
_symmetry.space_group_name_H-M   'P 1'
#
loop_
_entity.id
_entity.type
_entity.pdbx_description
1 polymer ?
#
loop_
_entity_poly.entity_id
_entity_poly.type
_entity_poly.pdbx_seq_one_letter_code
_entity_poly.pdbx_strand_id
1 'polypeptide(L)'
;MTRRMLELIGVAAAVGAVGLLLELAPVPVAGQAQDAPEPPEAAPAEPTAWGEPDLQGIWTSDYEIPLQRPARFAGREFLTDEERAELDRERARIIGLDRRRNDRGSEQDVGGAYSAAIFLTHKHLGRRTSLIVDPPDGRIPPITAEAQARRAAFREYQLALLQPTDVCRNGLPGCTGGEYGPPSPRRAEPPPSYPVSSFNRSDNPEDRGLGERCMQALLPNFGSVAGYFLQIVQSPETVSIFYDTGQGQGWQRVIPVTDRPHLPSHLRQWWGDSRGRWEGDTLVVDVTNFSPKTDYQGSRENLHLVERWTRRDAATLDYVVTMSDPTTWARPWTVAMEFSLQDNQANRIYKEPRCHEGNYGLPALLAGARVEEQEFAAGEGPDPATLCTAGCGGFAAGFAEQGDEINPLRR
;
A
#
# COMPACT_ATOMS: atom_id res chain seq x y z
N MET A 1 67.81 -32.50 -26.48
CA MET A 1 66.65 -31.64 -26.16
C MET A 1 66.20 -31.93 -24.74
N THR A 2 66.10 -30.92 -23.88
CA THR A 2 65.73 -31.08 -22.46
C THR A 2 64.21 -31.16 -22.32
N ARG A 3 63.74 -31.86 -21.27
CA ARG A 3 62.31 -32.13 -20.98
C ARG A 3 61.40 -30.88 -21.05
N ARG A 4 61.94 -29.72 -20.66
CA ARG A 4 61.25 -28.41 -20.75
C ARG A 4 60.96 -27.95 -22.18
N MET A 5 61.78 -28.34 -23.14
CA MET A 5 61.60 -27.96 -24.55
C MET A 5 60.48 -28.76 -25.21
N LEU A 6 60.27 -30.02 -24.79
CA LEU A 6 59.16 -30.87 -25.24
C LEU A 6 57.82 -30.43 -24.64
N GLU A 7 57.81 -29.97 -23.38
CA GLU A 7 56.61 -29.41 -22.74
C GLU A 7 56.16 -28.10 -23.40
N LEU A 8 57.09 -27.21 -23.77
CA LEU A 8 56.78 -25.95 -24.48
C LEU A 8 56.23 -26.19 -25.89
N ILE A 9 56.74 -27.20 -26.61
CA ILE A 9 56.20 -27.59 -27.93
C ILE A 9 54.79 -28.19 -27.78
N GLY A 10 54.55 -28.98 -26.73
CA GLY A 10 53.23 -29.55 -26.44
C GLY A 10 52.16 -28.50 -26.15
N VAL A 11 52.49 -27.46 -25.37
CA VAL A 11 51.55 -26.36 -25.06
C VAL A 11 51.29 -25.50 -26.30
N ALA A 12 52.32 -25.20 -27.10
CA ALA A 12 52.15 -24.45 -28.35
C ALA A 12 51.28 -25.21 -29.38
N ALA A 13 51.43 -26.54 -29.47
CA ALA A 13 50.61 -27.38 -30.34
C ALA A 13 49.13 -27.44 -29.87
N ALA A 14 48.89 -27.48 -28.55
CA ALA A 14 47.55 -27.49 -27.99
C ALA A 14 46.82 -26.14 -28.20
N VAL A 15 47.51 -25.01 -28.02
CA VAL A 15 46.94 -23.67 -28.25
C VAL A 15 46.69 -23.43 -29.74
N GLY A 16 47.59 -23.89 -30.61
CA GLY A 16 47.40 -23.84 -32.06
C GLY A 16 46.20 -24.69 -32.55
N ALA A 17 45.99 -25.87 -31.97
CA ALA A 17 44.87 -26.74 -32.32
C ALA A 17 43.51 -26.16 -31.88
N VAL A 18 43.43 -25.50 -30.73
CA VAL A 18 42.21 -24.83 -30.26
C VAL A 18 41.89 -23.58 -31.11
N GLY A 19 42.90 -22.80 -31.49
CA GLY A 19 42.72 -21.65 -32.39
C GLY A 19 42.23 -22.05 -33.79
N LEU A 20 42.72 -23.17 -34.33
CA LEU A 20 42.32 -23.65 -35.66
C LEU A 20 40.93 -24.32 -35.67
N LEU A 21 40.48 -24.88 -34.54
CA LEU A 21 39.13 -25.44 -34.38
C LEU A 21 38.04 -24.37 -34.20
N LEU A 22 38.42 -23.14 -33.82
CA LEU A 22 37.51 -22.01 -33.65
C LEU A 22 37.23 -21.22 -34.95
N GLU A 23 38.02 -21.42 -36.02
CA GLU A 23 37.86 -20.69 -37.30
C GLU A 23 37.17 -21.48 -38.43
N LEU A 24 36.80 -22.76 -38.25
CA LEU A 24 36.33 -23.62 -39.34
C LEU A 24 34.88 -24.13 -39.24
N ALA A 25 33.98 -23.40 -38.57
CA ALA A 25 32.54 -23.68 -38.66
C ALA A 25 31.73 -22.40 -38.97
N PRO A 26 31.49 -22.05 -40.24
CA PRO A 26 30.41 -21.14 -40.57
C PRO A 26 29.10 -21.87 -40.31
N VAL A 27 28.48 -21.64 -39.14
CA VAL A 27 27.07 -22.01 -38.93
C VAL A 27 26.24 -21.04 -39.77
N PRO A 28 25.42 -21.51 -40.72
CA PRO A 28 24.55 -20.64 -41.49
C PRO A 28 23.51 -20.01 -40.54
N VAL A 29 23.61 -18.71 -40.31
CA VAL A 29 22.53 -17.91 -39.71
C VAL A 29 21.48 -17.67 -40.79
N ALA A 30 20.61 -18.64 -40.95
CA ALA A 30 19.34 -18.50 -41.66
C ALA A 30 18.31 -19.37 -40.92
N GLY A 31 17.58 -18.74 -40.00
CA GLY A 31 16.60 -19.44 -39.18
C GLY A 31 15.76 -18.45 -38.39
N GLN A 32 14.70 -17.99 -39.05
CA GLN A 32 13.37 -17.65 -38.52
C GLN A 32 13.29 -17.14 -37.08
N ALA A 33 12.79 -15.92 -36.92
CA ALA A 33 12.05 -15.52 -35.73
C ALA A 33 10.90 -16.54 -35.54
N GLN A 34 11.14 -17.51 -34.68
CA GLN A 34 10.07 -18.32 -34.11
C GLN A 34 9.46 -17.45 -33.01
N ASP A 35 8.16 -17.17 -33.15
CA ASP A 35 7.34 -16.70 -32.05
C ASP A 35 7.73 -17.47 -30.80
N ALA A 36 8.10 -16.75 -29.74
CA ALA A 36 8.34 -17.37 -28.45
C ALA A 36 7.09 -18.20 -28.12
N PRO A 37 7.21 -19.50 -27.78
CA PRO A 37 6.05 -20.28 -27.40
C PRO A 37 5.37 -19.56 -26.24
N GLU A 38 4.08 -19.29 -26.42
CA GLU A 38 3.20 -18.85 -25.35
C GLU A 38 3.44 -19.78 -24.14
N PRO A 39 3.57 -19.24 -22.91
CA PRO A 39 3.67 -20.09 -21.73
C PRO A 39 2.51 -21.10 -21.76
N PRO A 40 2.74 -22.38 -21.41
CA PRO A 40 1.67 -23.37 -21.43
C PRO A 40 0.48 -22.84 -20.63
N GLU A 41 -0.68 -22.76 -21.29
CA GLU A 41 -1.93 -22.30 -20.69
C GLU A 41 -2.16 -23.09 -19.40
N ALA A 42 -2.20 -22.38 -18.27
CA ALA A 42 -2.40 -23.01 -16.98
C ALA A 42 -3.76 -23.73 -17.00
N ALA A 43 -3.82 -24.93 -16.38
CA ALA A 43 -5.04 -25.72 -16.36
C ALA A 43 -6.22 -24.88 -15.84
N PRO A 44 -7.44 -25.05 -16.40
CA PRO A 44 -8.61 -24.34 -15.89
C PRO A 44 -8.88 -24.74 -14.44
N ALA A 45 -9.36 -23.79 -13.63
CA ALA A 45 -9.81 -24.10 -12.29
C ALA A 45 -11.10 -24.94 -12.34
N GLU A 46 -11.19 -25.97 -11.50
CA GLU A 46 -12.41 -26.74 -11.36
C GLU A 46 -13.50 -25.90 -10.69
N PRO A 47 -14.78 -26.04 -11.07
CA PRO A 47 -15.86 -25.38 -10.38
C PRO A 47 -16.04 -25.95 -8.97
N THR A 48 -16.70 -25.18 -8.11
CA THR A 48 -17.14 -25.63 -6.79
C THR A 48 -18.07 -26.85 -6.88
N ALA A 49 -18.24 -27.57 -5.77
CA ALA A 49 -19.13 -28.73 -5.70
C ALA A 49 -20.61 -28.42 -6.02
N TRP A 50 -21.00 -27.14 -6.03
CA TRP A 50 -22.34 -26.66 -6.39
C TRP A 50 -22.39 -25.93 -7.75
N GLY A 51 -21.30 -25.96 -8.53
CA GLY A 51 -21.28 -25.54 -9.93
C GLY A 51 -20.90 -24.08 -10.22
N GLU A 52 -20.57 -23.29 -9.19
CA GLU A 52 -20.05 -21.92 -9.36
C GLU A 52 -18.53 -21.90 -9.59
N PRO A 53 -17.96 -20.85 -10.19
CA PRO A 53 -16.51 -20.67 -10.30
C PRO A 53 -15.80 -20.72 -8.92
N ASP A 54 -14.69 -21.45 -8.85
CA ASP A 54 -13.92 -21.62 -7.60
C ASP A 54 -12.81 -20.56 -7.45
N LEU A 55 -13.12 -19.55 -6.65
CA LEU A 55 -12.22 -18.49 -6.18
C LEU A 55 -11.47 -18.89 -4.90
N GLN A 56 -11.75 -20.04 -4.30
CA GLN A 56 -11.15 -20.42 -3.02
C GLN A 56 -9.63 -20.56 -3.14
N GLY A 57 -8.97 -20.21 -2.05
CA GLY A 57 -7.51 -20.28 -1.97
C GLY A 57 -6.92 -19.22 -1.05
N ILE A 58 -5.62 -19.35 -0.86
CA ILE A 58 -4.78 -18.31 -0.29
C ILE A 58 -4.08 -17.61 -1.46
N TRP A 59 -4.25 -16.31 -1.57
CA TRP A 59 -3.85 -15.49 -2.70
C TRP A 59 -2.88 -14.42 -2.24
N THR A 60 -1.88 -14.10 -3.06
CA THR A 60 -0.96 -13.00 -2.80
C THR A 60 -0.67 -12.24 -4.09
N SER A 61 -0.31 -10.98 -3.97
CA SER A 61 0.29 -10.24 -5.07
C SER A 61 1.81 -10.38 -5.00
N ASP A 62 2.45 -10.90 -6.05
CA ASP A 62 3.90 -11.18 -6.03
C ASP A 62 4.75 -9.96 -6.37
N TYR A 63 4.16 -8.95 -6.99
CA TYR A 63 4.87 -7.80 -7.53
C TYR A 63 4.54 -6.51 -6.78
N GLU A 64 5.52 -5.62 -6.71
CA GLU A 64 5.29 -4.23 -6.35
C GLU A 64 4.88 -3.45 -7.59
N ILE A 65 3.67 -2.89 -7.57
CA ILE A 65 3.16 -1.99 -8.60
C ILE A 65 2.61 -0.76 -7.87
N PRO A 66 3.07 0.46 -8.20
CA PRO A 66 2.56 1.66 -7.55
C PRO A 66 1.07 1.86 -7.90
N LEU A 67 0.30 2.45 -6.99
CA LEU A 67 -1.10 2.75 -7.27
C LEU A 67 -1.24 3.67 -8.50
N GLN A 68 -0.48 4.76 -8.52
CA GLN A 68 -0.49 5.76 -9.58
C GLN A 68 0.79 5.72 -10.42
N ARG A 69 0.67 6.02 -11.71
CA ARG A 69 1.79 5.98 -12.65
C ARG A 69 2.78 7.12 -12.36
N PRO A 70 4.05 6.83 -12.03
CA PRO A 70 5.05 7.88 -11.84
C PRO A 70 5.18 8.79 -13.06
N ALA A 71 5.49 10.08 -12.85
CA ALA A 71 5.59 11.07 -13.94
C ALA A 71 6.64 10.68 -15.00
N ARG A 72 7.76 10.08 -14.57
CA ARG A 72 8.80 9.54 -15.46
C ARG A 72 8.33 8.47 -16.44
N PHE A 73 7.18 7.85 -16.19
CA PHE A 73 6.56 6.84 -17.05
C PHE A 73 5.28 7.35 -17.70
N ALA A 74 5.03 8.66 -17.75
CA ALA A 74 3.84 9.21 -18.39
C ALA A 74 3.65 8.65 -19.82
N GLY A 75 2.42 8.22 -20.12
CA GLY A 75 2.07 7.59 -21.40
C GLY A 75 2.62 6.16 -21.63
N ARG A 76 3.38 5.60 -20.68
CA ARG A 76 3.95 4.26 -20.78
C ARG A 76 3.30 3.32 -19.78
N GLU A 77 2.49 2.39 -20.27
CA GLU A 77 1.79 1.45 -19.40
C GLU A 77 2.70 0.33 -18.86
N PHE A 78 3.69 -0.10 -19.65
CA PHE A 78 4.55 -1.22 -19.31
C PHE A 78 6.03 -0.83 -19.26
N LEU A 79 6.75 -1.45 -18.33
CA LEU A 79 8.20 -1.52 -18.27
C LEU A 79 8.70 -2.68 -19.12
N THR A 80 9.90 -2.54 -19.70
CA THR A 80 10.60 -3.70 -20.25
C THR A 80 11.21 -4.54 -19.14
N ASP A 81 11.57 -5.79 -19.44
CA ASP A 81 12.21 -6.66 -18.45
C ASP A 81 13.58 -6.15 -18.03
N GLU A 82 14.34 -5.52 -18.93
CA GLU A 82 15.62 -4.89 -18.62
C GLU A 82 15.45 -3.70 -17.66
N GLU A 83 14.49 -2.81 -17.94
CA GLU A 83 14.18 -1.67 -17.07
C GLU A 83 13.76 -2.14 -15.68
N ARG A 84 12.90 -3.17 -15.62
CA ARG A 84 12.43 -3.75 -14.36
C ARG A 84 13.58 -4.32 -13.55
N ALA A 85 14.48 -5.07 -14.19
CA ALA A 85 15.67 -5.62 -13.54
C ALA A 85 16.64 -4.54 -13.06
N GLU A 86 16.81 -3.44 -13.81
CA GLU A 86 17.62 -2.30 -13.40
C GLU A 86 17.04 -1.58 -12.19
N LEU A 87 15.74 -1.29 -12.23
CA LEU A 87 15.04 -0.64 -11.13
C LEU A 87 15.06 -1.52 -9.88
N ASP A 88 14.85 -2.84 -10.01
CA ASP A 88 14.98 -3.82 -8.93
C ASP A 88 16.37 -3.78 -8.28
N ARG A 89 17.45 -3.71 -9.07
CA ARG A 89 18.82 -3.55 -8.56
C ARG A 89 19.00 -2.24 -7.81
N GLU A 90 18.42 -1.15 -8.31
CA GLU A 90 18.46 0.14 -7.62
C GLU A 90 17.72 0.08 -6.27
N ARG A 91 16.58 -0.63 -6.19
CA ARG A 91 15.87 -0.83 -4.91
C ARG A 91 16.68 -1.54 -3.89
N ALA A 92 17.29 -2.64 -4.29
CA ALA A 92 18.07 -3.46 -3.40
C ALA A 92 19.20 -2.64 -2.77
N ARG A 93 19.84 -1.73 -3.52
CA ARG A 93 20.84 -0.80 -2.96
C ARG A 93 20.25 0.13 -1.93
N ILE A 94 19.12 0.76 -2.22
CA ILE A 94 18.50 1.76 -1.34
C ILE A 94 18.04 1.12 -0.02
N ILE A 95 17.44 -0.07 -0.09
CA ILE A 95 17.00 -0.83 1.08
C ILE A 95 18.21 -1.22 1.94
N GLY A 96 19.36 -1.54 1.34
CA GLY A 96 20.59 -1.88 2.06
C GLY A 96 21.30 -0.71 2.74
N LEU A 97 20.89 0.54 2.51
CA LEU A 97 21.51 1.73 3.10
C LEU A 97 20.79 2.10 4.41
N ASP A 98 21.40 1.75 5.55
CA ASP A 98 20.98 2.31 6.84
C ASP A 98 21.32 3.81 6.84
N ARG A 99 20.29 4.67 6.79
CA ARG A 99 20.49 6.12 6.69
C ARG A 99 21.22 6.61 7.93
N ARG A 100 22.32 7.35 7.73
CA ARG A 100 23.08 7.96 8.83
C ARG A 100 22.15 8.85 9.65
N ARG A 101 22.09 8.60 10.96
CA ARG A 101 21.44 9.45 11.97
C ARG A 101 22.14 10.81 11.97
N ASN A 102 21.47 11.82 11.42
CA ASN A 102 22.16 13.06 11.05
C ASN A 102 22.49 13.97 12.23
N ASP A 103 21.92 13.81 13.43
CA ASP A 103 22.37 14.51 14.64
C ASP A 103 21.84 13.78 15.89
N ARG A 104 22.73 13.18 16.69
CA ARG A 104 22.33 12.37 17.85
C ARG A 104 21.67 13.23 18.93
N GLY A 105 20.56 12.75 19.50
CA GLY A 105 19.89 13.37 20.66
C GLY A 105 18.84 14.44 20.34
N SER A 106 18.40 14.56 19.08
CA SER A 106 17.26 15.40 18.67
C SER A 106 15.97 14.59 18.56
N GLU A 107 14.79 15.24 18.55
CA GLU A 107 13.54 14.55 18.21
C GLU A 107 13.60 13.90 16.82
N GLN A 108 14.31 14.54 15.87
CA GLN A 108 14.54 13.98 14.54
C GLN A 108 15.41 12.70 14.58
N ASP A 109 16.34 12.58 15.52
CA ASP A 109 17.13 11.35 15.74
C ASP A 109 16.24 10.18 16.17
N VAL A 110 15.31 10.44 17.10
CA VAL A 110 14.33 9.45 17.56
C VAL A 110 13.36 9.07 16.44
N GLY A 111 12.87 10.05 15.68
CA GLY A 111 11.99 9.82 14.52
C GLY A 111 12.64 9.02 13.39
N GLY A 112 13.97 9.05 13.29
CA GLY A 112 14.75 8.26 12.33
C GLY A 112 15.31 6.94 12.88
N ALA A 113 14.98 6.56 14.12
CA ALA A 113 15.60 5.42 14.80
C ALA A 113 15.14 4.04 14.29
N TYR A 114 14.03 3.97 13.55
CA TYR A 114 13.56 2.73 12.94
C TYR A 114 14.33 2.42 11.65
N SER A 115 14.85 1.20 11.53
CA SER A 115 15.51 0.76 10.29
C SER A 115 14.52 0.74 9.14
N ALA A 116 14.69 1.67 8.20
CA ALA A 116 13.83 1.79 7.03
C ALA A 116 13.81 0.49 6.19
N ALA A 117 14.90 -0.28 6.19
CA ALA A 117 15.03 -1.52 5.44
C ALA A 117 13.96 -2.56 5.79
N ILE A 118 13.56 -2.64 7.07
CA ILE A 118 12.58 -3.63 7.56
C ILE A 118 11.15 -3.29 7.10
N PHE A 119 10.87 -2.02 6.79
CA PHE A 119 9.53 -1.53 6.46
C PHE A 119 9.38 -1.17 4.97
N LEU A 120 10.35 -1.53 4.15
CA LEU A 120 10.26 -1.40 2.70
C LEU A 120 9.94 -2.76 2.08
N THR A 121 9.09 -2.74 1.05
CA THR A 121 8.78 -3.94 0.27
C THR A 121 10.04 -4.47 -0.42
N HIS A 122 10.23 -5.79 -0.35
CA HIS A 122 11.29 -6.52 -1.05
C HIS A 122 10.79 -7.22 -2.31
N LYS A 123 9.53 -6.99 -2.72
CA LYS A 123 8.96 -7.56 -3.93
C LYS A 123 9.66 -7.01 -5.17
N HIS A 124 9.80 -7.86 -6.18
CA HIS A 124 10.18 -7.43 -7.52
C HIS A 124 9.13 -6.48 -8.08
N LEU A 125 9.55 -5.52 -8.90
CA LEU A 125 8.61 -4.66 -9.62
C LEU A 125 7.75 -5.48 -10.59
N GLY A 126 6.50 -5.09 -10.76
CA GLY A 126 5.63 -5.67 -11.80
C GLY A 126 5.92 -5.07 -13.18
N ARG A 127 5.31 -5.65 -14.23
CA ARG A 127 5.44 -5.13 -15.61
C ARG A 127 4.70 -3.81 -15.80
N ARG A 128 3.56 -3.60 -15.13
CA ARG A 128 2.78 -2.37 -15.23
C ARG A 128 3.42 -1.25 -14.43
N THR A 129 3.36 -0.04 -14.96
CA THR A 129 3.84 1.18 -14.30
C THR A 129 2.84 1.74 -13.29
N SER A 130 1.65 1.16 -13.19
CA SER A 130 0.56 1.58 -12.28
C SER A 130 -0.48 0.47 -12.11
N LEU A 131 -1.17 0.44 -10.96
CA LEU A 131 -2.37 -0.39 -10.76
C LEU A 131 -3.61 0.16 -11.46
N ILE A 132 -3.73 1.49 -11.55
CA ILE A 132 -4.80 2.18 -12.28
C ILE A 132 -4.71 1.83 -13.77
N VAL A 133 -5.81 1.30 -14.32
CA VAL A 133 -5.99 0.97 -15.75
C VAL A 133 -6.83 2.03 -16.47
N ASP A 134 -7.79 2.64 -15.77
CA ASP A 134 -8.61 3.75 -16.26
C ASP A 134 -8.69 4.80 -15.16
N PRO A 135 -8.33 6.06 -15.38
CA PRO A 135 -7.83 6.67 -16.63
C PRO A 135 -6.58 6.00 -17.22
N PRO A 136 -6.39 6.01 -18.56
CA PRO A 136 -5.23 5.42 -19.21
C PRO A 136 -3.91 6.13 -18.86
N ASP A 137 -3.95 7.33 -18.29
CA ASP A 137 -2.77 8.02 -17.74
C ASP A 137 -2.27 7.39 -16.43
N GLY A 138 -3.03 6.46 -15.84
CA GLY A 138 -2.69 5.73 -14.63
C GLY A 138 -2.73 6.61 -13.37
N ARG A 139 -3.51 7.70 -13.37
CA ARG A 139 -3.64 8.63 -12.25
C ARG A 139 -5.04 8.64 -11.68
N ILE A 140 -5.14 8.94 -10.38
CA ILE A 140 -6.44 9.21 -9.75
C ILE A 140 -6.99 10.50 -10.40
N PRO A 141 -8.27 10.53 -10.78
CA PRO A 141 -8.88 11.73 -11.33
C PRO A 141 -8.76 12.94 -10.38
N PRO A 142 -8.76 14.17 -10.92
CA PRO A 142 -8.80 15.37 -10.09
C PRO A 142 -9.96 15.31 -9.09
N ILE A 143 -9.71 15.81 -7.89
CA ILE A 143 -10.75 15.92 -6.85
C ILE A 143 -11.68 17.10 -7.12
N THR A 144 -12.91 17.02 -6.62
CA THR A 144 -13.91 18.08 -6.75
C THR A 144 -13.59 19.29 -5.88
N ALA A 145 -14.23 20.43 -6.17
CA ALA A 145 -14.13 21.63 -5.33
C ALA A 145 -14.62 21.38 -3.89
N GLU A 146 -15.66 20.55 -3.73
CA GLU A 146 -16.16 20.14 -2.41
C GLU A 146 -15.08 19.38 -1.64
N ALA A 147 -14.44 18.39 -2.26
CA ALA A 147 -13.37 17.62 -1.62
C ALA A 147 -12.14 18.48 -1.30
N GLN A 148 -11.79 19.44 -2.17
CA GLN A 148 -10.75 20.43 -1.90
C GLN A 148 -11.07 21.25 -0.65
N ALA A 149 -12.31 21.74 -0.53
CA ALA A 149 -12.75 22.50 0.65
C ALA A 149 -12.69 21.65 1.93
N ARG A 150 -13.13 20.38 1.89
CA ARG A 150 -13.04 19.46 3.04
C ARG A 150 -11.58 19.23 3.47
N ARG A 151 -10.66 19.03 2.50
CA ARG A 151 -9.22 18.87 2.78
C ARG A 151 -8.60 20.13 3.36
N ALA A 152 -8.93 21.30 2.80
CA ALA A 152 -8.45 22.60 3.29
C ALA A 152 -8.90 22.87 4.73
N ALA A 153 -10.19 22.64 5.05
CA ALA A 153 -10.72 22.82 6.39
C ALA A 153 -10.01 21.91 7.42
N PHE A 154 -9.72 20.65 7.06
CA PHE A 154 -8.98 19.75 7.93
C PHE A 154 -7.51 20.17 8.09
N ARG A 155 -6.87 20.64 7.02
CA ARG A 155 -5.49 21.16 7.07
C ARG A 155 -5.38 22.41 7.94
N GLU A 156 -6.32 23.35 7.84
CA GLU A 156 -6.37 24.52 8.72
C GLU A 156 -6.48 24.12 10.19
N TYR A 157 -7.34 23.14 10.49
CA TYR A 157 -7.47 22.60 11.84
C TYR A 157 -6.16 21.96 12.34
N GLN A 158 -5.48 21.16 11.50
CA GLN A 158 -4.18 20.58 11.85
C GLN A 158 -3.11 21.66 12.09
N LEU A 159 -3.03 22.68 11.25
CA LEU A 159 -2.09 23.79 11.41
C LEU A 159 -2.33 24.55 12.71
N ALA A 160 -3.59 24.77 13.09
CA ALA A 160 -3.94 25.41 14.36
C ALA A 160 -3.42 24.62 15.58
N LEU A 161 -3.38 23.28 15.49
CA LEU A 161 -2.83 22.41 16.54
C LEU A 161 -1.29 22.36 16.57
N LEU A 162 -0.65 22.70 15.45
CA LEU A 162 0.81 22.73 15.31
C LEU A 162 1.41 24.11 15.61
N GLN A 163 0.61 25.18 15.53
CA GLN A 163 1.01 26.58 15.73
C GLN A 163 2.00 26.83 16.90
N PRO A 164 1.79 26.30 18.12
CA PRO A 164 2.71 26.53 19.24
C PRO A 164 3.92 25.59 19.31
N THR A 165 4.07 24.66 18.36
CA THR A 165 5.08 23.60 18.42
C THR A 165 6.40 24.00 17.76
N ASP A 166 7.45 23.24 18.08
CA ASP A 166 8.76 23.37 17.45
C ASP A 166 8.74 23.09 15.94
N VAL A 167 7.72 22.41 15.43
CA VAL A 167 7.51 22.24 13.98
C VAL A 167 7.30 23.58 13.30
N CYS A 168 6.44 24.43 13.87
CA CYS A 168 6.22 25.77 13.34
C CYS A 168 7.36 26.72 13.70
N ARG A 169 7.92 26.62 14.92
CA ARG A 169 9.06 27.46 15.36
C ARG A 169 10.26 27.34 14.41
N ASN A 170 10.56 26.11 13.99
CA ASN A 170 11.74 25.80 13.18
C ASN A 170 11.43 25.74 11.68
N GLY A 171 10.20 26.08 11.25
CA GLY A 171 9.82 26.05 9.83
C GLY A 171 9.90 24.65 9.20
N LEU A 172 9.60 23.60 9.97
CA LEU A 172 9.63 22.22 9.47
C LEU A 172 8.44 21.98 8.52
N PRO A 173 8.56 21.05 7.54
CA PRO A 173 7.54 20.84 6.51
C PRO A 173 6.13 20.50 7.03
N GLY A 174 6.01 19.96 8.25
CA GLY A 174 4.71 19.73 8.89
C GLY A 174 3.87 21.02 9.03
N CYS A 175 4.52 22.19 9.18
CA CYS A 175 3.88 23.49 9.34
C CYS A 175 3.85 24.33 8.04
N THR A 176 4.08 23.74 6.86
CA THR A 176 3.94 24.47 5.59
C THR A 176 2.55 25.10 5.45
N GLY A 177 2.49 26.42 5.29
CA GLY A 177 1.25 27.21 5.24
C GLY A 177 0.70 27.64 6.60
N GLY A 178 1.38 27.34 7.71
CA GLY A 178 1.06 27.82 9.06
C GLY A 178 2.11 28.79 9.61
N GLU A 179 1.82 29.36 10.78
CA GLU A 179 2.69 30.31 11.47
C GLU A 179 2.95 29.85 12.91
N TYR A 180 4.13 30.18 13.44
CA TYR A 180 4.44 29.95 14.86
C TYR A 180 3.78 31.02 15.73
N GLY A 181 3.12 30.60 16.81
CA GLY A 181 2.39 31.51 17.69
C GLY A 181 1.95 30.86 19.00
N PRO A 182 1.17 31.55 19.85
CA PRO A 182 0.60 30.95 21.06
C PRO A 182 -0.36 29.80 20.70
N PRO A 183 -0.73 28.92 21.65
CA PRO A 183 -1.72 27.88 21.40
C PRO A 183 -3.02 28.43 20.79
N SER A 184 -3.48 27.84 19.70
CA SER A 184 -4.70 28.28 19.02
C SER A 184 -5.94 27.92 19.84
N PRO A 185 -6.95 28.81 19.95
CA PRO A 185 -8.22 28.48 20.61
C PRO A 185 -8.96 27.32 19.93
N ARG A 186 -8.67 27.07 18.64
CA ARG A 186 -9.24 25.95 17.87
C ARG A 186 -8.84 24.57 18.42
N ARG A 187 -7.83 24.51 19.29
CA ARG A 187 -7.44 23.26 19.98
C ARG A 187 -8.60 22.62 20.75
N ALA A 188 -9.51 23.43 21.29
CA ALA A 188 -10.68 22.95 22.03
C ALA A 188 -11.88 22.59 21.12
N GLU A 189 -11.80 22.89 19.82
CA GLU A 189 -12.88 22.59 18.87
C GLU A 189 -12.86 21.11 18.48
N PRO A 190 -14.03 20.49 18.20
CA PRO A 190 -14.04 19.20 17.53
C PRO A 190 -13.44 19.32 16.12
N PRO A 191 -12.79 18.26 15.61
CA PRO A 191 -12.28 18.28 14.24
C PRO A 191 -13.43 18.46 13.23
N PRO A 192 -13.18 19.13 12.09
CA PRO A 192 -14.24 19.45 11.11
C PRO A 192 -14.85 18.21 10.44
N SER A 193 -14.23 17.04 10.61
CA SER A 193 -14.75 15.76 10.16
C SER A 193 -14.18 14.62 11.02
N TYR A 194 -14.75 13.41 10.93
CA TYR A 194 -14.25 12.27 11.69
C TYR A 194 -12.76 12.02 11.40
N PRO A 195 -11.92 11.98 12.44
CA PRO A 195 -10.49 11.82 12.25
C PRO A 195 -10.11 10.38 11.94
N VAL A 196 -9.35 10.21 10.85
CA VAL A 196 -8.82 8.92 10.40
C VAL A 196 -7.30 8.83 10.55
N SER A 197 -6.64 9.96 10.76
CA SER A 197 -5.22 10.11 11.04
C SER A 197 -5.00 10.84 12.36
N SER A 198 -3.87 10.58 13.01
CA SER A 198 -3.50 11.27 14.26
C SER A 198 -3.21 12.75 13.98
N PHE A 199 -3.55 13.61 14.93
CA PHE A 199 -3.19 15.03 14.94
C PHE A 199 -2.65 15.42 16.31
N ASN A 200 -2.10 16.64 16.45
CA ASN A 200 -1.35 17.04 17.64
C ASN A 200 -2.23 17.35 18.86
N ARG A 201 -2.98 16.36 19.34
CA ARG A 201 -3.89 16.37 20.50
C ARG A 201 -4.13 14.94 20.99
N SER A 202 -4.43 14.77 22.28
CA SER A 202 -4.71 13.48 22.90
C SER A 202 -5.83 13.58 23.94
N ASP A 203 -6.87 14.38 23.66
CA ASP A 203 -7.98 14.58 24.61
C ASP A 203 -8.96 13.43 24.60
N ASN A 204 -9.12 12.78 23.45
CA ASN A 204 -10.02 11.65 23.25
C ASN A 204 -9.35 10.55 22.41
N PRO A 205 -9.83 9.30 22.48
CA PRO A 205 -9.37 8.23 21.60
C PRO A 205 -9.41 8.60 20.12
N GLU A 206 -10.40 9.38 19.70
CA GLU A 206 -10.56 9.89 18.33
C GLU A 206 -9.43 10.82 17.87
N ASP A 207 -8.67 11.43 18.77
CA ASP A 207 -7.52 12.26 18.37
C ASP A 207 -6.35 11.41 17.84
N ARG A 208 -6.42 10.09 18.05
CA ARG A 208 -5.48 9.09 17.55
C ARG A 208 -5.98 8.50 16.22
N GLY A 209 -5.05 8.16 15.35
CA GLY A 209 -5.35 7.61 14.03
C GLY A 209 -5.96 6.22 14.10
N LEU A 210 -6.58 5.77 13.01
CA LEU A 210 -7.20 4.44 12.94
C LEU A 210 -6.21 3.30 13.25
N GLY A 211 -4.92 3.50 13.00
CA GLY A 211 -3.81 2.61 13.38
C GLY A 211 -3.78 2.26 14.85
N GLU A 212 -3.64 3.30 15.65
CA GLU A 212 -3.49 3.23 17.09
C GLU A 212 -4.77 2.74 17.77
N ARG A 213 -5.89 2.92 17.08
CA ARG A 213 -7.22 2.48 17.52
C ARG A 213 -7.64 1.14 16.96
N CYS A 214 -6.77 0.46 16.20
CA CYS A 214 -7.03 -0.88 15.69
C CYS A 214 -8.19 -0.99 14.69
N MET A 215 -8.33 0.04 13.85
CA MET A 215 -9.41 0.19 12.88
C MET A 215 -8.90 0.59 11.47
N GLN A 216 -7.66 0.26 11.09
CA GLN A 216 -7.09 0.73 9.80
C GLN A 216 -7.64 0.01 8.60
N ALA A 217 -8.26 -1.12 8.81
CA ALA A 217 -8.66 -1.88 7.67
C ALA A 217 -9.65 -1.00 6.85
N LEU A 218 -9.54 -1.15 5.53
CA LEU A 218 -10.18 -0.29 4.55
C LEU A 218 -10.56 -1.09 3.30
N LEU A 219 -11.50 -0.56 2.52
CA LEU A 219 -11.79 -0.99 1.15
C LEU A 219 -11.77 0.21 0.18
N PRO A 220 -11.31 0.00 -1.07
CA PRO A 220 -10.62 -1.20 -1.55
C PRO A 220 -9.21 -1.31 -0.97
N ASN A 221 -8.76 -2.52 -0.67
CA ASN A 221 -7.41 -2.76 -0.15
C ASN A 221 -6.50 -3.29 -1.27
N PHE A 222 -5.35 -2.65 -1.46
CA PHE A 222 -4.37 -3.04 -2.49
C PHE A 222 -3.04 -3.50 -1.89
N GLY A 223 -3.02 -3.77 -0.59
CA GLY A 223 -1.83 -4.23 0.12
C GLY A 223 -1.06 -3.17 0.88
N SER A 224 -0.07 -3.66 1.62
CA SER A 224 0.79 -2.86 2.48
C SER A 224 2.26 -3.22 2.27
N VAL A 225 3.18 -2.43 2.84
CA VAL A 225 4.63 -2.71 2.83
C VAL A 225 4.98 -4.03 3.49
N ALA A 226 4.15 -4.51 4.42
CA ALA A 226 4.38 -5.75 5.16
C ALA A 226 3.85 -7.01 4.43
N GLY A 227 3.29 -6.85 3.22
CA GLY A 227 2.65 -7.93 2.48
C GLY A 227 1.16 -7.73 2.28
N TYR A 228 0.57 -8.65 1.51
CA TYR A 228 -0.85 -8.69 1.20
C TYR A 228 -1.26 -10.12 0.87
N PHE A 229 -1.87 -10.81 1.83
CA PHE A 229 -2.44 -12.14 1.60
C PHE A 229 -3.95 -12.09 1.78
N LEU A 230 -4.66 -12.79 0.91
CA LEU A 230 -6.11 -12.96 0.96
C LEU A 230 -6.41 -14.43 1.14
N GLN A 231 -7.38 -14.78 2.00
CA GLN A 231 -8.00 -16.09 1.98
C GLN A 231 -9.45 -15.96 1.57
N ILE A 232 -9.80 -16.62 0.48
CA ILE A 232 -11.17 -16.72 0.00
C ILE A 232 -11.72 -18.08 0.39
N VAL A 233 -12.88 -18.06 1.03
CA VAL A 233 -13.67 -19.26 1.37
C VAL A 233 -15.07 -19.05 0.82
N GLN A 234 -15.61 -20.06 0.12
CA GLN A 234 -16.92 -19.98 -0.51
C GLN A 234 -17.90 -20.96 0.10
N SER A 235 -19.17 -20.60 -0.01
CA SER A 235 -20.33 -21.44 0.19
C SER A 235 -21.37 -21.05 -0.87
N PRO A 236 -22.44 -21.84 -1.08
CA PRO A 236 -23.41 -21.58 -2.15
C PRO A 236 -24.05 -20.18 -2.15
N GLU A 237 -24.11 -19.48 -1.01
CA GLU A 237 -24.76 -18.17 -0.90
C GLU A 237 -23.84 -17.07 -0.33
N THR A 238 -22.59 -17.40 -0.02
CA THR A 238 -21.66 -16.41 0.56
C THR A 238 -20.21 -16.66 0.16
N VAL A 239 -19.49 -15.56 -0.05
CA VAL A 239 -18.03 -15.53 -0.22
C VAL A 239 -17.44 -14.77 0.97
N SER A 240 -16.53 -15.39 1.70
CA SER A 240 -15.77 -14.74 2.77
C SER A 240 -14.36 -14.45 2.29
N ILE A 241 -13.89 -13.22 2.48
CA ILE A 241 -12.51 -12.82 2.20
C ILE A 241 -11.87 -12.37 3.51
N PHE A 242 -10.82 -13.08 3.93
CA PHE A 242 -9.93 -12.65 5.00
C PHE A 242 -8.72 -11.94 4.40
N TYR A 243 -8.42 -10.76 4.92
CA TYR A 243 -7.33 -9.90 4.49
C TYR A 243 -6.25 -9.93 5.57
N ASP A 244 -5.16 -10.65 5.35
CA ASP A 244 -3.97 -10.59 6.20
C ASP A 244 -3.12 -9.38 5.76
N THR A 245 -3.41 -8.24 6.40
CA THR A 245 -2.89 -6.92 6.01
C THR A 245 -2.56 -6.08 7.22
N GLY A 246 -1.68 -5.09 7.01
CA GLY A 246 -1.17 -4.24 8.08
C GLY A 246 -0.19 -4.99 8.98
N GLN A 247 0.33 -4.33 10.00
CA GLN A 247 1.19 -4.96 11.02
C GLN A 247 0.36 -5.87 11.96
N GLY A 248 -0.35 -6.85 11.40
CA GLY A 248 -1.25 -7.70 12.16
C GLY A 248 -2.58 -7.06 12.53
N GLN A 249 -3.32 -6.57 11.53
CA GLN A 249 -4.69 -6.10 11.75
C GLN A 249 -5.71 -6.91 10.95
N GLY A 250 -5.35 -8.17 10.61
CA GLY A 250 -6.11 -8.96 9.67
C GLY A 250 -7.61 -8.95 9.96
N TRP A 251 -8.40 -8.78 8.91
CA TRP A 251 -9.84 -8.54 9.01
C TRP A 251 -10.60 -9.36 7.98
N GLN A 252 -11.90 -9.54 8.20
CA GLN A 252 -12.74 -10.40 7.38
C GLN A 252 -13.94 -9.62 6.85
N ARG A 253 -14.24 -9.83 5.57
CA ARG A 253 -15.48 -9.42 4.93
C ARG A 253 -16.28 -10.65 4.54
N VAL A 254 -17.59 -10.60 4.73
CA VAL A 254 -18.54 -11.58 4.19
C VAL A 254 -19.37 -10.91 3.10
N ILE A 255 -19.45 -11.54 1.95
CA ILE A 255 -20.15 -11.07 0.75
C ILE A 255 -21.31 -12.02 0.49
N PRO A 256 -22.55 -11.63 0.80
CA PRO A 256 -23.73 -12.38 0.38
C PRO A 256 -23.82 -12.43 -1.15
N VAL A 257 -23.97 -13.63 -1.70
CA VAL A 257 -24.23 -13.89 -3.12
C VAL A 257 -25.65 -14.41 -3.25
N THR A 258 -26.61 -13.50 -3.11
CA THR A 258 -28.06 -13.79 -3.04
C THR A 258 -28.83 -12.65 -3.67
N ASP A 259 -30.11 -12.84 -3.94
CA ASP A 259 -31.01 -11.78 -4.44
C ASP A 259 -31.44 -10.76 -3.36
N ARG A 260 -30.85 -10.81 -2.16
CA ARG A 260 -31.18 -9.85 -1.11
C ARG A 260 -30.69 -8.46 -1.49
N PRO A 261 -31.54 -7.42 -1.35
CA PRO A 261 -31.12 -6.06 -1.64
C PRO A 261 -30.04 -5.59 -0.64
N HIS A 262 -29.38 -4.49 -1.01
CA HIS A 262 -28.56 -3.76 -0.06
C HIS A 262 -29.36 -3.35 1.18
N LEU A 263 -28.64 -3.17 2.28
CA LEU A 263 -29.18 -2.57 3.49
C LEU A 263 -29.74 -1.18 3.19
N PRO A 264 -30.77 -0.71 3.93
CA PRO A 264 -31.22 0.67 3.85
C PRO A 264 -30.05 1.65 3.99
N SER A 265 -30.05 2.72 3.18
CA SER A 265 -28.90 3.65 3.06
C SER A 265 -28.53 4.42 4.34
N HIS A 266 -29.33 4.35 5.41
CA HIS A 266 -28.97 4.90 6.72
C HIS A 266 -28.18 3.90 7.60
N LEU A 267 -28.20 2.61 7.27
CA LEU A 267 -27.40 1.59 7.93
C LEU A 267 -26.03 1.52 7.23
N ARG A 268 -25.06 2.21 7.81
CA ARG A 268 -23.69 2.30 7.31
C ARG A 268 -22.77 1.32 8.02
N GLN A 269 -21.94 0.62 7.26
CA GLN A 269 -20.96 -0.34 7.76
C GLN A 269 -19.55 0.19 7.55
N TRP A 270 -18.61 -0.23 8.41
CA TRP A 270 -17.21 0.21 8.33
C TRP A 270 -16.59 -0.09 6.95
N TRP A 271 -16.89 -1.25 6.39
CA TRP A 271 -16.37 -1.76 5.12
C TRP A 271 -17.34 -1.57 3.95
N GLY A 272 -18.44 -0.86 4.17
CA GLY A 272 -19.59 -0.87 3.28
C GLY A 272 -20.40 -2.20 3.35
N ASP A 273 -21.56 -2.18 2.72
CA ASP A 273 -22.47 -3.31 2.54
C ASP A 273 -22.23 -3.92 1.15
N SER A 274 -21.68 -5.14 1.11
CA SER A 274 -21.36 -5.84 -0.13
C SER A 274 -22.51 -6.74 -0.61
N ARG A 275 -22.75 -6.78 -1.92
CA ARG A 275 -23.67 -7.72 -2.58
C ARG A 275 -23.02 -8.32 -3.82
N GLY A 276 -22.83 -9.63 -3.80
CA GLY A 276 -22.25 -10.39 -4.89
C GLY A 276 -23.30 -10.96 -5.83
N ARG A 277 -22.95 -11.09 -7.11
CA ARG A 277 -23.66 -11.87 -8.12
C ARG A 277 -22.67 -12.47 -9.12
N TRP A 278 -23.02 -13.58 -9.73
CA TRP A 278 -22.21 -14.17 -10.80
C TRP A 278 -22.61 -13.60 -12.16
N GLU A 279 -21.62 -13.16 -12.93
CA GLU A 279 -21.73 -12.80 -14.34
C GLU A 279 -20.78 -13.71 -15.13
N GLY A 280 -21.30 -14.86 -15.61
CA GLY A 280 -20.45 -15.89 -16.22
C GLY A 280 -19.50 -16.50 -15.19
N ASP A 281 -18.19 -16.39 -15.44
CA ASP A 281 -17.11 -16.86 -14.58
C ASP A 281 -16.68 -15.85 -13.49
N THR A 282 -17.29 -14.67 -13.49
CA THR A 282 -16.85 -13.52 -12.71
C THR A 282 -17.81 -13.24 -11.56
N LEU A 283 -17.30 -13.18 -10.34
CA LEU A 283 -18.04 -12.64 -9.20
C LEU A 283 -17.99 -11.12 -9.24
N VAL A 284 -19.14 -10.50 -9.46
CA VAL A 284 -19.30 -9.04 -9.41
C VAL A 284 -19.86 -8.64 -8.05
N VAL A 285 -19.16 -7.76 -7.35
CA VAL A 285 -19.55 -7.29 -6.01
C VAL A 285 -19.83 -5.80 -6.07
N ASP A 286 -21.07 -5.43 -5.78
CA ASP A 286 -21.46 -4.04 -5.54
C ASP A 286 -21.27 -3.72 -4.06
N VAL A 287 -20.60 -2.61 -3.74
CA VAL A 287 -20.35 -2.20 -2.36
C VAL A 287 -20.76 -0.73 -2.17
N THR A 288 -21.72 -0.51 -1.27
CA THR A 288 -22.26 0.81 -0.92
C THR A 288 -22.28 0.99 0.61
N ASN A 289 -23.00 1.99 1.12
CA ASN A 289 -23.25 2.15 2.55
C ASN A 289 -22.00 2.23 3.45
N PHE A 290 -20.93 2.85 2.96
CA PHE A 290 -19.74 3.09 3.78
C PHE A 290 -20.03 4.04 4.94
N SER A 291 -19.35 3.81 6.06
CA SER A 291 -19.34 4.68 7.22
C SER A 291 -18.55 5.97 6.91
N PRO A 292 -18.97 7.15 7.39
CA PRO A 292 -18.16 8.36 7.29
C PRO A 292 -16.88 8.31 8.15
N LYS A 293 -16.69 7.22 8.91
CA LYS A 293 -15.53 6.97 9.78
C LYS A 293 -14.37 6.27 9.07
N THR A 294 -14.56 5.88 7.81
CA THR A 294 -13.51 5.36 6.93
C THR A 294 -13.22 6.36 5.84
N ASP A 295 -11.98 6.35 5.34
CA ASP A 295 -11.54 7.24 4.28
C ASP A 295 -10.69 6.46 3.28
N TYR A 296 -11.09 6.53 2.02
CA TYR A 296 -10.30 6.05 0.91
C TYR A 296 -10.00 7.21 -0.04
N GLN A 297 -8.78 7.74 0.05
CA GLN A 297 -8.32 8.84 -0.81
C GLN A 297 -9.24 10.08 -0.78
N GLY A 298 -9.87 10.35 0.38
CA GLY A 298 -10.82 11.45 0.60
C GLY A 298 -12.29 11.10 0.35
N SER A 299 -12.57 9.89 -0.16
CA SER A 299 -13.93 9.37 -0.29
C SER A 299 -14.33 8.59 0.96
N ARG A 300 -15.57 8.80 1.40
CA ARG A 300 -16.07 8.31 2.69
C ARG A 300 -17.42 7.61 2.53
N GLU A 301 -18.49 8.15 3.09
CA GLU A 301 -19.83 7.58 3.02
C GLU A 301 -20.41 7.51 1.59
N ASN A 302 -19.85 8.27 0.64
CA ASN A 302 -20.28 8.30 -0.75
C ASN A 302 -19.45 7.41 -1.66
N LEU A 303 -18.50 6.64 -1.10
CA LEU A 303 -17.75 5.65 -1.85
C LEU A 303 -18.71 4.57 -2.39
N HIS A 304 -18.57 4.27 -3.68
CA HIS A 304 -19.21 3.13 -4.32
C HIS A 304 -18.15 2.33 -5.06
N LEU A 305 -18.13 1.03 -4.80
CA LEU A 305 -17.22 0.09 -5.45
C LEU A 305 -18.02 -0.90 -6.30
N VAL A 306 -17.52 -1.14 -7.50
CA VAL A 306 -17.91 -2.31 -8.30
C VAL A 306 -16.66 -3.14 -8.50
N GLU A 307 -16.59 -4.25 -7.79
CA GLU A 307 -15.49 -5.20 -7.84
C GLU A 307 -15.83 -6.36 -8.79
N ARG A 308 -14.83 -6.90 -9.46
CA ARG A 308 -14.91 -8.07 -10.33
C ARG A 308 -13.77 -9.00 -9.97
N TRP A 309 -14.12 -10.23 -9.57
CA TRP A 309 -13.19 -11.28 -9.19
C TRP A 309 -13.33 -12.44 -10.16
N THR A 310 -12.25 -12.78 -10.86
CA THR A 310 -12.28 -13.80 -11.92
C THR A 310 -11.13 -14.77 -11.75
N ARG A 311 -11.45 -16.06 -11.60
CA ARG A 311 -10.43 -17.12 -11.59
C ARG A 311 -10.02 -17.41 -13.02
N ARG A 312 -8.90 -16.84 -13.46
CA ARG A 312 -8.44 -16.97 -14.84
C ARG A 312 -8.00 -18.40 -15.16
N ASP A 313 -7.28 -19.00 -14.22
CA ASP A 313 -6.73 -20.35 -14.35
C ASP A 313 -6.47 -20.95 -12.95
N ALA A 314 -5.93 -22.17 -12.88
CA ALA A 314 -5.67 -22.88 -11.63
C ALA A 314 -4.69 -22.16 -10.68
N ALA A 315 -3.91 -21.19 -11.14
CA ALA A 315 -2.93 -20.48 -10.31
C ALA A 315 -3.17 -18.96 -10.21
N THR A 316 -4.11 -18.40 -10.97
CA THR A 316 -4.24 -16.94 -11.10
C THR A 316 -5.66 -16.43 -10.85
N LEU A 317 -5.76 -15.39 -10.02
CA LEU A 317 -7.00 -14.67 -9.72
C LEU A 317 -6.87 -13.20 -10.12
N ASP A 318 -7.79 -12.75 -10.94
CA ASP A 318 -7.94 -11.35 -11.33
C ASP A 318 -8.86 -10.61 -10.39
N TYR A 319 -8.47 -9.38 -10.05
CA TYR A 319 -9.28 -8.43 -9.31
C TYR A 319 -9.29 -7.08 -10.02
N VAL A 320 -10.47 -6.68 -10.49
CA VAL A 320 -10.71 -5.36 -11.07
C VAL A 320 -11.73 -4.63 -10.23
N VAL A 321 -11.44 -3.39 -9.84
CA VAL A 321 -12.38 -2.57 -9.07
C VAL A 321 -12.51 -1.20 -9.69
N THR A 322 -13.75 -0.79 -9.93
CA THR A 322 -14.10 0.59 -10.28
C THR A 322 -14.60 1.31 -9.04
N MET A 323 -14.03 2.48 -8.78
CA MET A 323 -14.37 3.34 -7.65
C MET A 323 -15.06 4.60 -8.15
N SER A 324 -16.15 4.98 -7.49
CA SER A 324 -16.84 6.23 -7.76
C SER A 324 -17.27 6.93 -6.48
N ASP A 325 -17.18 8.26 -6.49
CA ASP A 325 -17.73 9.16 -5.49
C ASP A 325 -17.76 10.57 -6.12
N PRO A 326 -18.94 11.04 -6.58
CA PRO A 326 -19.05 12.34 -7.24
C PRO A 326 -18.82 13.53 -6.29
N THR A 327 -18.78 13.31 -4.97
CA THR A 327 -18.39 14.34 -4.01
C THR A 327 -16.88 14.41 -3.81
N THR A 328 -16.13 13.43 -4.32
CA THR A 328 -14.68 13.32 -4.15
C THR A 328 -13.91 13.46 -5.45
N TRP A 329 -14.23 12.68 -6.47
CA TRP A 329 -13.50 12.65 -7.74
C TRP A 329 -14.34 13.18 -8.91
N ALA A 330 -13.68 13.77 -9.90
CA ALA A 330 -14.32 14.29 -11.10
C ALA A 330 -14.97 13.20 -11.98
N ARG A 331 -14.50 11.95 -11.87
CA ARG A 331 -15.06 10.78 -12.56
C ARG A 331 -14.71 9.47 -11.84
N PRO A 332 -15.43 8.37 -12.11
CA PRO A 332 -15.00 7.04 -11.69
C PRO A 332 -13.63 6.67 -12.28
N TRP A 333 -12.93 5.76 -11.60
CA TRP A 333 -11.64 5.25 -12.02
C TRP A 333 -11.47 3.80 -11.57
N THR A 334 -10.60 3.06 -12.25
CA THR A 334 -10.49 1.60 -12.17
C THR A 334 -9.06 1.16 -11.92
N VAL A 335 -8.91 0.22 -11.00
CA VAL A 335 -7.67 -0.50 -10.69
C VAL A 335 -7.81 -1.96 -11.12
N ALA A 336 -6.72 -2.54 -11.60
CA ALA A 336 -6.62 -3.97 -11.85
C ALA A 336 -5.39 -4.56 -11.13
N MET A 337 -5.58 -5.71 -10.49
CA MET A 337 -4.58 -6.50 -9.78
C MET A 337 -4.66 -7.96 -10.20
N GLU A 338 -3.52 -8.63 -10.16
CA GLU A 338 -3.40 -10.06 -10.33
C GLU A 338 -2.86 -10.68 -9.04
N PHE A 339 -3.43 -11.82 -8.66
CA PHE A 339 -2.99 -12.61 -7.53
C PHE A 339 -2.60 -14.02 -7.95
N SER A 340 -1.54 -14.51 -7.33
CA SER A 340 -1.05 -15.89 -7.49
C SER A 340 -1.51 -16.76 -6.32
N LEU A 341 -1.91 -17.99 -6.63
CA LEU A 341 -2.29 -18.98 -5.64
C LEU A 341 -1.06 -19.39 -4.83
N GLN A 342 -1.19 -19.40 -3.51
CA GLN A 342 -0.17 -19.89 -2.60
C GLN A 342 -0.34 -21.40 -2.36
N ASP A 343 0.78 -22.08 -2.15
CA ASP A 343 0.79 -23.47 -1.69
C ASP A 343 0.15 -23.58 -0.30
N ASN A 344 -0.82 -24.49 -0.16
CA ASN A 344 -1.49 -24.81 1.08
C ASN A 344 -0.52 -25.36 2.16
N GLN A 345 0.63 -25.91 1.78
CA GLN A 345 1.66 -26.36 2.73
C GLN A 345 2.43 -25.20 3.38
N ALA A 346 2.53 -24.06 2.70
CA ALA A 346 3.31 -22.91 3.19
C ALA A 346 2.59 -22.11 4.29
N ASN A 347 1.28 -22.36 4.50
CA ASN A 347 0.36 -21.68 5.43
C ASN A 347 0.84 -20.31 5.92
N ARG A 348 0.82 -19.32 5.01
CA ARG A 348 1.36 -17.97 5.25
C ARG A 348 0.37 -17.01 5.88
N ILE A 349 -0.85 -17.47 6.19
CA ILE A 349 -1.84 -16.63 6.84
C ILE A 349 -1.68 -16.75 8.34
N TYR A 350 -1.35 -15.62 8.96
CA TYR A 350 -1.31 -15.50 10.40
C TYR A 350 -2.59 -14.80 10.85
N LYS A 351 -3.52 -15.56 11.44
CA LYS A 351 -4.79 -15.02 11.95
C LYS A 351 -4.64 -14.32 13.32
N GLU A 352 -3.45 -14.36 13.91
CA GLU A 352 -3.16 -14.01 15.31
C GLU A 352 -2.30 -12.75 15.56
N PRO A 353 -1.63 -12.07 14.61
CA PRO A 353 -1.19 -10.73 14.87
C PRO A 353 -2.48 -9.91 14.76
N ARG A 354 -3.14 -9.71 15.89
CA ARG A 354 -4.33 -8.90 16.03
C ARG A 354 -3.98 -7.72 16.91
N CYS A 355 -4.67 -6.62 16.66
CA CYS A 355 -5.08 -5.77 17.74
C CYS A 355 -5.84 -6.60 18.78
N HIS A 356 -5.10 -7.01 19.82
CA HIS A 356 -5.59 -7.96 20.80
C HIS A 356 -6.16 -7.23 22.01
N GLU A 357 -7.10 -7.91 22.67
CA GLU A 357 -7.55 -7.56 24.00
C GLU A 357 -6.32 -7.52 24.92
N GLY A 358 -6.06 -6.36 25.55
CA GLY A 358 -4.83 -6.10 26.31
C GLY A 358 -3.84 -5.13 25.66
N ASN A 359 -4.14 -4.54 24.49
CA ASN A 359 -3.41 -3.36 24.02
C ASN A 359 -3.64 -2.20 25.01
N TYR A 360 -2.61 -1.88 25.79
CA TYR A 360 -2.60 -0.77 26.76
C TYR A 360 -1.99 0.51 26.17
N GLY A 361 -1.55 0.50 24.91
CA GLY A 361 -0.89 1.63 24.27
C GLY A 361 -1.79 2.87 24.21
N LEU A 362 -3.02 2.70 23.71
CA LEU A 362 -3.97 3.82 23.63
C LEU A 362 -4.38 4.35 25.01
N PRO A 363 -4.81 3.53 25.99
CA PRO A 363 -5.05 4.00 27.35
C PRO A 363 -3.83 4.66 28.01
N ALA A 364 -2.61 4.13 27.82
CA ALA A 364 -1.39 4.68 28.38
C ALA A 364 -1.02 6.04 27.76
N LEU A 365 -1.19 6.20 26.43
CA LEU A 365 -0.98 7.48 25.75
C LEU A 365 -1.92 8.56 26.30
N LEU A 366 -3.20 8.24 26.47
CA LEU A 366 -4.18 9.17 27.04
C LEU A 366 -3.88 9.47 28.51
N ALA A 367 -3.51 8.47 29.31
CA ALA A 367 -3.13 8.67 30.71
C ALA A 367 -1.87 9.54 30.84
N GLY A 368 -0.86 9.33 29.99
CA GLY A 368 0.35 10.15 29.93
C GLY A 368 0.03 11.62 29.65
N ALA A 369 -0.84 11.90 28.68
CA ALA A 369 -1.27 13.27 28.39
C ALA A 369 -1.94 13.96 29.60
N ARG A 370 -2.72 13.21 30.40
CA ARG A 370 -3.32 13.76 31.64
C ARG A 370 -2.29 14.03 32.74
N VAL A 371 -1.19 13.27 32.78
CA VAL A 371 -0.08 13.53 33.72
C VAL A 371 0.65 14.82 33.31
N GLU A 372 0.98 14.97 32.02
CA GLU A 372 1.64 16.19 31.49
C GLU A 372 0.81 17.46 31.77
N GLU A 373 -0.52 17.37 31.67
CA GLU A 373 -1.43 18.47 32.03
C GLU A 373 -1.43 18.81 33.52
N GLN A 374 -1.36 17.80 34.39
CA GLN A 374 -1.30 18.00 35.84
C GLN A 374 0.02 18.63 36.26
N GLU A 375 1.14 18.18 35.68
CA GLU A 375 2.46 18.77 35.88
C GLU A 375 2.44 20.25 35.48
N PHE A 376 1.98 20.55 34.26
CA PHE A 376 1.93 21.93 33.78
C PHE A 376 1.04 22.83 34.67
N ALA A 377 -0.11 22.32 35.12
CA ALA A 377 -1.00 23.04 36.03
C ALA A 377 -0.34 23.30 37.41
N ALA A 378 0.59 22.45 37.84
CA ALA A 378 1.40 22.64 39.03
C ALA A 378 2.61 23.57 38.81
N GLY A 379 2.84 24.05 37.59
CA GLY A 379 4.01 24.83 37.21
C GLY A 379 5.26 23.99 36.96
N GLU A 380 5.08 22.68 36.77
CA GLU A 380 6.13 21.70 36.48
C GLU A 380 6.05 21.30 34.99
N GLY A 381 7.18 21.28 34.28
CA GLY A 381 7.18 20.89 32.86
C GLY A 381 6.63 21.95 31.88
N PRO A 382 6.67 21.64 30.56
CA PRO A 382 6.21 22.54 29.50
C PRO A 382 4.69 22.50 29.31
N ASP A 383 4.13 23.51 28.64
CA ASP A 383 2.72 23.50 28.20
C ASP A 383 2.50 22.33 27.22
N PRO A 384 1.61 21.35 27.52
CA PRO A 384 1.35 20.21 26.64
C PRO A 384 0.86 20.61 25.24
N ALA A 385 0.28 21.81 25.08
CA ALA A 385 -0.12 22.33 23.77
C ALA A 385 1.09 22.67 22.89
N THR A 386 2.25 22.94 23.47
CA THR A 386 3.50 23.26 22.75
C THR A 386 4.27 22.00 22.33
N LEU A 387 3.90 20.84 22.87
CA LEU A 387 4.55 19.57 22.58
C LEU A 387 4.06 18.99 21.26
N CYS A 388 4.96 18.27 20.59
CA CYS A 388 4.61 17.39 19.50
C CYS A 388 4.27 16.00 20.02
N THR A 389 2.98 15.66 20.07
CA THR A 389 2.50 14.36 20.59
C THR A 389 1.99 13.42 19.51
N ALA A 390 1.58 13.97 18.35
CA ALA A 390 1.23 13.21 17.15
C ALA A 390 1.08 14.11 15.91
N GLY A 391 1.40 13.58 14.73
CA GLY A 391 1.13 14.26 13.46
C GLY A 391 2.00 15.50 13.16
N CYS A 392 3.10 15.70 13.91
CA CYS A 392 3.99 16.85 13.74
C CYS A 392 5.29 16.52 12.99
N GLY A 393 5.79 15.29 13.11
CA GLY A 393 6.69 14.75 12.11
C GLY A 393 5.86 14.43 10.88
N GLY A 394 6.25 14.92 9.70
CA GLY A 394 5.59 14.66 8.41
C GLY A 394 5.48 13.18 8.00
N PHE A 395 5.49 12.24 8.94
CA PHE A 395 4.81 10.95 8.84
C PHE A 395 3.30 11.15 8.70
N ALA A 396 2.91 11.75 7.58
CA ALA A 396 1.77 11.24 6.87
C ALA A 396 2.04 9.76 6.63
N ALA A 397 1.11 8.88 7.01
CA ALA A 397 1.06 7.57 6.40
C ALA A 397 0.87 7.80 4.89
N GLY A 398 1.98 7.87 4.14
CA GLY A 398 2.02 8.38 2.78
C GLY A 398 3.18 9.37 2.63
N PHE A 399 4.22 8.93 1.93
CA PHE A 399 5.39 9.70 1.57
C PHE A 399 4.99 11.01 0.86
N ALA A 400 5.20 12.16 1.51
CA ALA A 400 5.34 13.51 0.94
C ALA A 400 5.54 14.46 2.15
N GLU A 401 6.51 15.38 2.25
CA GLU A 401 7.21 16.19 1.26
C GLU A 401 8.58 16.63 1.79
N GLN A 402 9.62 16.57 0.94
CA GLN A 402 10.45 17.71 0.57
C GLN A 402 11.28 17.34 -0.67
N GLY A 403 11.15 18.15 -1.73
CA GLY A 403 11.94 18.12 -2.96
C GLY A 403 11.33 17.31 -4.11
N ASP A 404 11.23 17.94 -5.28
CA ASP A 404 10.99 17.26 -6.55
C ASP A 404 12.11 16.22 -6.79
N GLU A 405 11.74 14.96 -7.04
CA GLU A 405 12.60 13.95 -7.68
C GLU A 405 13.82 13.36 -6.93
N ILE A 406 13.70 12.88 -5.69
CA ILE A 406 14.76 11.99 -5.16
C ILE A 406 14.22 10.75 -4.43
N ASN A 407 13.66 9.80 -5.19
CA ASN A 407 14.03 8.37 -5.17
C ASN A 407 12.89 7.46 -5.70
N PRO A 408 13.07 6.68 -6.79
CA PRO A 408 11.97 6.20 -7.61
C PRO A 408 11.25 4.91 -7.18
N LEU A 409 11.33 4.54 -5.89
CA LEU A 409 10.76 3.30 -5.34
C LEU A 409 9.92 3.53 -4.09
N ARG A 410 9.81 4.79 -3.74
CA ARG A 410 9.04 5.26 -2.62
C ARG A 410 7.66 5.57 -3.20
N ARG A 411 6.70 4.73 -2.85
CA ARG A 411 5.26 5.05 -2.71
C ARG A 411 4.85 6.48 -3.01
#